data_AF-A0A916ZNK1-F1
#
_entry.id   AF-A0A916ZNK1-F1
#
_cell.length_a   1.000
_cell.length_b   1.000
_cell.length_c   1.000
_cell.angle_alpha   90.00
_cell.angle_beta   90.00
_cell.angle_gamma   90.00
#
_symmetry.space_group_name_H-M   'P 1'
#
loop_
_entity.id
_entity.type
_entity.pdbx_description
1 polymer ?
#
loop_
_entity_poly.entity_id
_entity_poly.type
_entity_poly.pdbx_seq_one_letter_code
_entity_poly.pdbx_strand_id
1 'polypeptide(L)'
;MEHAVAATPAWAELLYLVAGVLFILSLRGLSSPESSQRGNQYGMVGMAIAVVTTLIVHPVGLPLIIAAIAIGGSIGWFIAQKIKMTAMPELVAGFHSLVGLAAVLVGASAFLNPDAFGIVDGVTGLIHPVSRIELGLGVAIGAITFSGSIIAFLKLSGRMSGSPILLPGRHVINLGLLAGIIGLIAYFVTDQAEWIFWTVMVLAFIIGFLLIVPIGGADMPVVISMLNSYSGWAAAAMGFTLQNTAMIITGALVGSSGAILSYIMCKAMNRSFISVIAGGFGAESDAGGAKAGGVAKAYKAGSAEDAAFIMKNAESVIIIPGYGMAVSQAQHALREMGDLLRKEGVSVKYAIHPVAGRMPGHMNVLLAEANVPYDEVFELEDINGEFAQADVAFVIGANDVTNPAAKTDKTSPIYGMPVLDVEKAKTVLFIKRSMGGVGYAGVDNEVFYMDNTMMLLADAKKMVENIVKALAH
;
A
#
# COMPACT_ATOMS: atom_id res chain seq x y z
N MET A 1 37.73 -29.17 -17.54
CA MET A 1 37.32 -29.61 -16.19
C MET A 1 35.86 -29.22 -16.06
N GLU A 2 34.99 -30.20 -16.06
CA GLU A 2 33.53 -30.04 -16.00
C GLU A 2 33.14 -29.23 -14.76
N HIS A 3 32.56 -28.06 -14.96
CA HIS A 3 31.75 -27.42 -13.93
C HIS A 3 30.40 -28.15 -13.88
N ALA A 4 30.41 -29.39 -13.39
CA ALA A 4 29.18 -30.01 -12.92
C ALA A 4 28.68 -29.13 -11.77
N VAL A 5 27.52 -28.48 -11.95
CA VAL A 5 26.85 -27.72 -10.89
C VAL A 5 26.64 -28.69 -9.75
N ALA A 6 27.43 -28.55 -8.69
CA ALA A 6 27.32 -29.39 -7.51
C ALA A 6 25.92 -29.20 -6.94
N ALA A 7 25.17 -30.30 -6.80
CA ALA A 7 23.84 -30.27 -6.20
C ALA A 7 23.90 -29.55 -4.85
N THR A 8 22.91 -28.70 -4.58
CA THR A 8 22.79 -27.97 -3.33
C THR A 8 22.89 -28.97 -2.16
N PRO A 9 23.82 -28.78 -1.21
CA PRO A 9 23.96 -29.72 -0.11
C PRO A 9 22.67 -29.82 0.72
N ALA A 10 22.32 -31.03 1.18
CA ALA A 10 21.09 -31.25 1.95
C ALA A 10 20.97 -30.36 3.21
N TRP A 11 22.10 -30.02 3.84
CA TRP A 11 22.12 -29.09 4.98
C TRP A 11 21.68 -27.68 4.58
N ALA A 12 22.02 -27.22 3.36
CA ALA A 12 21.64 -25.91 2.85
C ALA A 12 20.15 -25.87 2.52
N GLU A 13 19.61 -26.93 1.92
CA GLU A 13 18.16 -27.08 1.70
C GLU A 13 17.38 -27.03 3.01
N LEU A 14 17.86 -27.70 4.06
CA LEU A 14 17.25 -27.65 5.39
C LEU A 14 17.26 -26.24 5.96
N LEU A 15 18.37 -25.50 5.83
CA LEU A 15 18.46 -24.12 6.30
C LEU A 15 17.57 -23.17 5.50
N TYR A 16 17.42 -23.37 4.19
CA TYR A 16 16.44 -22.65 3.38
C TYR A 16 15.00 -22.94 3.81
N LEU A 17 14.69 -24.18 4.16
CA LEU A 17 13.38 -24.54 4.71
C LEU A 17 13.15 -23.86 6.06
N VAL A 18 14.14 -23.87 6.96
CA VAL A 18 14.07 -23.17 8.25
C VAL A 18 13.84 -21.67 8.05
N ALA A 19 14.56 -21.04 7.12
CA ALA A 19 14.34 -19.64 6.76
C ALA A 19 12.90 -19.42 6.25
N GLY A 20 12.40 -20.29 5.37
CA GLY A 20 11.02 -20.28 4.88
C GLY A 20 9.99 -20.33 6.02
N VAL A 21 10.16 -21.24 6.98
CA VAL A 21 9.29 -21.32 8.17
C VAL A 21 9.35 -20.04 9.00
N LEU A 22 10.54 -19.47 9.20
CA LEU A 22 10.70 -18.21 9.92
C LEU A 22 10.02 -17.03 9.21
N PHE A 23 10.01 -16.98 7.88
CA PHE A 23 9.24 -15.98 7.13
C PHE A 23 7.72 -16.15 7.32
N ILE A 24 7.20 -17.38 7.37
CA ILE A 24 5.79 -17.64 7.69
C ILE A 24 5.47 -17.16 9.12
N LEU A 25 6.31 -17.51 10.09
CA LEU A 25 6.16 -17.07 11.48
C LEU A 25 6.29 -15.56 11.63
N SER A 26 7.09 -14.91 10.77
CA SER A 26 7.21 -13.46 10.72
C SER A 26 5.88 -12.81 10.35
N LEU A 27 5.27 -13.22 9.23
CA LEU A 27 3.96 -12.71 8.81
C LEU A 27 2.86 -12.98 9.84
N ARG A 28 2.87 -14.18 10.47
CA ARG A 28 1.94 -14.50 11.55
C ARG A 28 2.16 -13.63 12.79
N GLY A 29 3.41 -13.36 13.16
CA GLY A 29 3.69 -12.47 14.30
C GLY A 29 3.30 -11.02 14.03
N LEU A 30 3.37 -10.57 12.77
CA LEU A 30 2.95 -9.22 12.38
C LEU A 30 1.43 -9.02 12.38
N SER A 31 0.62 -10.07 12.55
CA SER A 31 -0.84 -9.96 12.56
C SER A 31 -1.43 -9.45 13.88
N SER A 32 -0.62 -9.32 14.94
CA SER A 32 -1.08 -8.70 16.20
C SER A 32 -0.02 -7.75 16.78
N PRO A 33 -0.41 -6.63 17.41
CA PRO A 33 0.52 -5.72 18.06
C PRO A 33 1.41 -6.41 19.09
N GLU A 34 0.84 -7.31 19.91
CA GLU A 34 1.55 -8.04 20.97
C GLU A 34 2.69 -8.92 20.44
N SER A 35 2.50 -9.56 19.28
CA SER A 35 3.48 -10.48 18.71
C SER A 35 4.34 -9.85 17.59
N SER A 36 4.06 -8.59 17.23
CA SER A 36 4.69 -7.88 16.11
C SER A 36 6.21 -7.82 16.19
N GLN A 37 6.77 -7.54 17.37
CA GLN A 37 8.22 -7.48 17.58
C GLN A 37 8.88 -8.85 17.37
N ARG A 38 8.27 -9.90 17.91
CA ARG A 38 8.74 -11.28 17.74
C ARG A 38 8.61 -11.73 16.28
N GLY A 39 7.53 -11.33 15.60
CA GLY A 39 7.35 -11.53 14.16
C GLY A 39 8.50 -10.90 13.35
N ASN A 40 8.85 -9.64 13.66
CA ASN A 40 9.97 -8.97 13.00
C ASN A 40 11.31 -9.69 13.26
N GLN A 41 11.55 -10.16 14.49
CA GLN A 41 12.74 -10.96 14.82
C GLN A 41 12.84 -12.25 14.00
N TYR A 42 11.74 -12.98 13.82
CA TYR A 42 11.73 -14.17 12.95
C TYR A 42 12.14 -13.82 11.52
N GLY A 43 11.66 -12.70 10.98
CA GLY A 43 12.04 -12.22 9.65
C GLY A 43 13.54 -11.92 9.54
N MET A 44 14.11 -11.22 10.52
CA MET A 44 15.55 -10.91 10.57
C MET A 44 16.42 -12.18 10.64
N VAL A 45 16.06 -13.12 11.51
CA VAL A 45 16.80 -14.39 11.66
C VAL A 45 16.67 -15.24 10.40
N GLY A 46 15.47 -15.33 9.82
CA GLY A 46 15.24 -16.06 8.57
C GLY A 46 16.06 -15.51 7.41
N MET A 47 16.11 -14.18 7.26
CA MET A 47 16.92 -13.53 6.24
C MET A 47 18.42 -13.76 6.45
N ALA A 48 18.90 -13.66 7.70
CA ALA A 48 20.30 -13.95 8.02
C ALA A 48 20.67 -15.40 7.66
N ILE A 49 19.83 -16.38 8.02
CA ILE A 49 20.05 -17.79 7.66
C ILE A 49 20.11 -17.97 6.15
N ALA A 50 19.16 -17.42 5.40
CA ALA A 50 19.12 -17.57 3.93
C ALA A 50 20.36 -16.97 3.25
N VAL A 51 20.74 -15.75 3.62
CA VAL A 51 21.91 -15.06 3.04
C VAL A 51 23.21 -15.78 3.40
N VAL A 52 23.42 -16.10 4.68
CA VAL A 52 24.65 -16.78 5.12
C VAL A 52 24.78 -18.16 4.49
N THR A 53 23.68 -18.93 4.41
CA THR A 53 23.66 -20.23 3.71
C THR A 53 24.10 -20.08 2.26
N THR A 54 23.54 -19.10 1.54
CA THR A 54 23.88 -18.85 0.13
C THR A 54 25.36 -18.49 -0.05
N LEU A 55 25.91 -17.64 0.83
CA LEU A 55 27.33 -17.24 0.77
C LEU A 55 28.29 -18.40 1.03
N ILE A 56 27.91 -19.36 1.88
CA ILE A 56 28.71 -20.55 2.16
C ILE A 56 28.67 -21.52 0.97
N VAL A 57 27.49 -21.72 0.37
CA VAL A 57 27.31 -22.61 -0.79
C VAL A 57 28.02 -22.06 -2.04
N HIS A 58 28.00 -20.74 -2.23
CA HIS A 58 28.59 -20.06 -3.39
C HIS A 58 29.70 -19.08 -2.96
N PRO A 59 30.91 -19.57 -2.62
CA PRO A 59 31.99 -18.73 -2.08
C PRO A 59 32.74 -17.91 -3.15
N VAL A 60 32.31 -17.97 -4.41
CA VAL A 60 32.95 -17.25 -5.52
C VAL A 60 32.58 -15.78 -5.47
N GLY A 61 33.57 -14.89 -5.53
CA GLY A 61 33.33 -13.44 -5.58
C GLY A 61 32.87 -12.82 -4.25
N LEU A 62 33.06 -13.50 -3.11
CA LEU A 62 32.64 -13.03 -1.79
C LEU A 62 33.02 -11.57 -1.47
N PRO A 63 34.24 -11.07 -1.76
CA PRO A 63 34.57 -9.68 -1.48
C PRO A 63 33.65 -8.69 -2.21
N LEU A 64 33.29 -8.97 -3.47
CA LEU A 64 32.40 -8.14 -4.27
C LEU A 64 30.96 -8.22 -3.75
N ILE A 65 30.49 -9.43 -3.43
CA ILE A 65 29.13 -9.65 -2.89
C ILE A 65 28.97 -8.94 -1.54
N ILE A 66 29.92 -9.11 -0.63
CA ILE A 66 29.91 -8.46 0.69
C ILE A 66 29.97 -6.94 0.54
N ALA A 67 30.80 -6.41 -0.36
CA ALA A 67 30.84 -4.98 -0.65
C ALA A 67 29.50 -4.45 -1.18
N ALA A 68 28.85 -5.17 -2.10
CA ALA A 68 27.55 -4.80 -2.63
C ALA A 68 26.45 -4.81 -1.54
N ILE A 69 26.43 -5.85 -0.68
CA ILE A 69 25.51 -5.95 0.46
C ILE A 69 25.77 -4.79 1.44
N ALA A 70 27.03 -4.49 1.74
CA ALA A 70 27.39 -3.40 2.66
C ALA A 70 26.95 -2.03 2.11
N ILE A 71 27.16 -1.77 0.83
CA ILE A 71 26.74 -0.51 0.18
C ILE A 71 25.21 -0.40 0.17
N GLY A 72 24.51 -1.41 -0.35
CA GLY A 72 23.06 -1.41 -0.42
C GLY A 72 22.39 -1.35 0.96
N GLY A 73 22.89 -2.14 1.91
CA GLY A 73 22.43 -2.16 3.29
C GLY A 73 22.66 -0.83 4.01
N SER A 74 23.80 -0.17 3.80
CA SER A 74 24.08 1.14 4.40
C SER A 74 23.18 2.23 3.84
N ILE A 75 22.93 2.24 2.53
CA ILE A 75 21.99 3.18 1.89
C ILE A 75 20.58 2.96 2.43
N GLY A 76 20.12 1.70 2.47
CA GLY A 76 18.81 1.34 3.00
C GLY A 76 18.63 1.75 4.47
N TRP A 77 19.64 1.48 5.30
CA TRP A 77 19.66 1.87 6.71
C TRP A 77 19.56 3.38 6.89
N PHE A 78 20.36 4.15 6.14
CA PHE A 78 20.34 5.62 6.19
C PHE A 78 18.96 6.19 5.78
N ILE A 79 18.37 5.68 4.70
CA ILE A 79 17.04 6.09 4.24
C ILE A 79 15.99 5.79 5.31
N ALA A 80 16.01 4.57 5.88
CA ALA A 80 15.04 4.14 6.89
C ALA A 80 15.10 4.99 8.17
N GLN A 81 16.27 5.48 8.57
CA GLN A 81 16.41 6.37 9.73
C GLN A 81 15.93 7.81 9.49
N LYS A 82 15.90 8.26 8.24
CA LYS A 82 15.61 9.67 7.88
C LYS A 82 14.20 9.89 7.35
N ILE A 83 13.51 8.83 6.91
CA ILE A 83 12.18 8.96 6.32
C ILE A 83 11.15 9.37 7.36
N LYS A 84 10.21 10.26 6.97
CA LYS A 84 9.06 10.62 7.79
C LYS A 84 7.96 9.58 7.62
N MET A 85 7.19 9.28 8.67
CA MET A 85 6.10 8.30 8.60
C MET A 85 5.03 8.65 7.56
N THR A 86 4.82 9.93 7.28
CA THR A 86 3.91 10.38 6.21
C THR A 86 4.39 10.10 4.79
N ALA A 87 5.68 9.87 4.60
CA ALA A 87 6.29 9.48 3.33
C ALA A 87 6.49 7.95 3.23
N MET A 88 5.95 7.17 4.17
CA MET A 88 6.02 5.71 4.12
C MET A 88 5.41 5.11 2.83
N PRO A 89 4.26 5.59 2.30
CA PRO A 89 3.69 5.02 1.08
C PRO A 89 4.60 5.09 -0.15
N GLU A 90 5.26 6.24 -0.36
CA GLU A 90 6.19 6.40 -1.47
C GLU A 90 7.47 5.58 -1.26
N LEU A 91 7.98 5.49 -0.03
CA LEU A 91 9.16 4.67 0.27
C LEU A 91 8.89 3.20 -0.04
N VAL A 92 7.71 2.69 0.33
CA VAL A 92 7.28 1.30 0.01
C VAL A 92 7.22 1.08 -1.50
N ALA A 93 6.64 2.02 -2.26
CA ALA A 93 6.67 1.97 -3.72
C ALA A 93 8.11 1.95 -4.26
N GLY A 94 8.97 2.80 -3.73
CA GLY A 94 10.40 2.84 -4.08
C GLY A 94 11.09 1.48 -3.85
N PHE A 95 10.87 0.82 -2.71
CA PHE A 95 11.45 -0.48 -2.44
C PHE A 95 10.95 -1.59 -3.37
N HIS A 96 9.66 -1.64 -3.71
CA HIS A 96 9.16 -2.62 -4.69
C HIS A 96 9.80 -2.44 -6.06
N SER A 97 10.15 -1.20 -6.44
CA SER A 97 10.88 -0.97 -7.69
C SER A 97 12.24 -1.68 -7.68
N LEU A 98 12.99 -1.58 -6.57
CA LEU A 98 14.30 -2.22 -6.43
C LEU A 98 14.20 -3.74 -6.45
N VAL A 99 13.14 -4.32 -5.86
CA VAL A 99 12.88 -5.78 -5.94
C VAL A 99 12.62 -6.20 -7.38
N GLY A 100 11.79 -5.46 -8.12
CA GLY A 100 11.52 -5.74 -9.52
C GLY A 100 12.78 -5.65 -10.40
N LEU A 101 13.61 -4.63 -10.18
CA LEU A 101 14.88 -4.48 -10.89
C LEU A 101 15.87 -5.60 -10.55
N ALA A 102 15.96 -6.00 -9.27
CA ALA A 102 16.78 -7.12 -8.86
C ALA A 102 16.37 -8.42 -9.57
N ALA A 103 15.07 -8.69 -9.70
CA ALA A 103 14.58 -9.80 -10.49
C ALA A 103 15.03 -9.69 -11.96
N VAL A 104 14.84 -8.53 -12.61
CA VAL A 104 15.30 -8.34 -14.01
C VAL A 104 16.81 -8.60 -14.16
N LEU A 105 17.63 -8.10 -13.25
CA LEU A 105 19.09 -8.28 -13.28
C LEU A 105 19.50 -9.75 -13.05
N VAL A 106 18.84 -10.44 -12.12
CA VAL A 106 19.05 -11.88 -11.90
C VAL A 106 18.68 -12.67 -13.16
N GLY A 107 17.57 -12.33 -13.81
CA GLY A 107 17.12 -13.01 -15.03
C GLY A 107 18.04 -12.78 -16.20
N ALA A 108 18.51 -11.54 -16.37
CA ALA A 108 19.52 -11.21 -17.38
C ALA A 108 20.84 -11.95 -17.12
N SER A 109 21.28 -12.05 -15.86
CA SER A 109 22.46 -12.82 -15.48
C SER A 109 22.31 -14.30 -15.80
N ALA A 110 21.16 -14.89 -15.46
CA ALA A 110 20.86 -16.29 -15.73
C ALA A 110 20.69 -16.58 -17.22
N PHE A 111 20.19 -15.64 -18.01
CA PHE A 111 20.13 -15.77 -19.46
C PHE A 111 21.51 -15.66 -20.13
N LEU A 112 22.37 -14.73 -19.67
CA LEU A 112 23.70 -14.49 -20.24
C LEU A 112 24.73 -15.55 -19.83
N ASN A 113 24.53 -16.22 -18.69
CA ASN A 113 25.43 -17.28 -18.22
C ASN A 113 24.64 -18.47 -17.65
N PRO A 114 23.84 -19.15 -18.48
CA PRO A 114 22.90 -20.16 -18.00
C PRO A 114 23.57 -21.40 -17.42
N ASP A 115 24.79 -21.73 -17.87
CA ASP A 115 25.58 -22.84 -17.34
C ASP A 115 25.92 -22.64 -15.86
N ALA A 116 26.27 -21.41 -15.46
CA ALA A 116 26.58 -21.08 -14.08
C ALA A 116 25.39 -21.26 -13.11
N PHE A 117 24.18 -21.25 -13.65
CA PHE A 117 22.93 -21.46 -12.90
C PHE A 117 22.37 -22.88 -13.05
N GLY A 118 23.02 -23.77 -13.80
CA GLY A 118 22.60 -25.16 -13.95
C GLY A 118 21.29 -25.34 -14.72
N ILE A 119 20.94 -24.39 -15.59
CA ILE A 119 19.68 -24.41 -16.35
C ILE A 119 19.88 -24.84 -17.82
N VAL A 120 21.03 -25.41 -18.14
CA VAL A 120 21.42 -25.82 -19.50
C VAL A 120 21.48 -27.33 -19.60
N ASP A 121 20.96 -27.85 -20.71
CA ASP A 121 21.11 -29.25 -21.07
C ASP A 121 22.57 -29.56 -21.46
N GLY A 122 23.19 -30.50 -20.76
CA GLY A 122 24.61 -30.83 -20.91
C GLY A 122 25.01 -31.45 -22.26
N VAL A 123 24.05 -31.81 -23.12
CA VAL A 123 24.31 -32.38 -24.46
C VAL A 123 24.12 -31.32 -25.54
N THR A 124 23.04 -30.56 -25.45
CA THR A 124 22.63 -29.59 -26.49
C THR A 124 23.16 -28.18 -26.23
N GLY A 125 23.58 -27.85 -25.01
CA GLY A 125 23.98 -26.49 -24.63
C GLY A 125 22.81 -25.50 -24.63
N LEU A 126 21.57 -26.00 -24.65
CA LEU A 126 20.35 -25.20 -24.71
C LEU A 126 19.76 -25.04 -23.31
N ILE A 127 19.22 -23.86 -23.01
CA ILE A 127 18.48 -23.62 -21.76
C ILE A 127 17.26 -24.53 -21.73
N HIS A 128 16.98 -25.18 -20.59
CA HIS A 128 15.81 -26.03 -20.45
C HIS A 128 14.51 -25.28 -20.77
N PRO A 129 13.57 -25.89 -21.52
CA PRO A 129 12.31 -25.24 -21.89
C PRO A 129 11.53 -24.66 -20.71
N VAL A 130 11.54 -25.36 -19.57
CA VAL A 130 10.88 -24.90 -18.33
C VAL A 130 11.56 -23.65 -17.78
N SER A 131 12.89 -23.64 -17.70
CA SER A 131 13.67 -22.48 -17.26
C SER A 131 13.51 -21.27 -18.17
N ARG A 132 13.25 -21.48 -19.48
CA ARG A 132 12.91 -20.38 -20.40
C ARG A 132 11.58 -19.70 -20.03
N ILE A 133 10.58 -20.49 -19.64
CA ILE A 133 9.28 -19.96 -19.17
C ILE A 133 9.49 -19.19 -17.86
N GLU A 134 10.21 -19.77 -16.91
CA GLU A 134 10.49 -19.17 -15.61
C GLU A 134 11.25 -17.84 -15.74
N LEU A 135 12.29 -17.79 -16.58
CA LEU A 135 13.04 -16.58 -16.92
C LEU A 135 12.16 -15.52 -17.57
N GLY A 136 11.41 -15.91 -18.61
CA GLY A 136 10.54 -15.01 -19.35
C GLY A 136 9.49 -14.37 -18.46
N LEU A 137 8.81 -15.15 -17.61
CA LEU A 137 7.83 -14.65 -16.66
C LEU A 137 8.48 -13.84 -15.53
N GLY A 138 9.59 -14.31 -14.96
CA GLY A 138 10.28 -13.62 -13.87
C GLY A 138 10.77 -12.23 -14.27
N VAL A 139 11.40 -12.11 -15.44
CA VAL A 139 11.85 -10.82 -15.99
C VAL A 139 10.66 -9.93 -16.36
N ALA A 140 9.62 -10.47 -17.00
CA ALA A 140 8.46 -9.68 -17.37
C ALA A 140 7.74 -9.10 -16.13
N ILE A 141 7.46 -9.93 -15.12
CA ILE A 141 6.81 -9.49 -13.88
C ILE A 141 7.72 -8.50 -13.12
N GLY A 142 9.03 -8.77 -13.06
CA GLY A 142 10.02 -7.87 -12.44
C GLY A 142 10.08 -6.49 -13.11
N ALA A 143 10.11 -6.45 -14.44
CA ALA A 143 10.16 -5.21 -15.21
C ALA A 143 8.86 -4.39 -15.09
N ILE A 144 7.70 -5.06 -15.09
CA ILE A 144 6.39 -4.43 -14.81
C ILE A 144 6.39 -3.84 -13.40
N THR A 145 6.89 -4.60 -12.42
CA THR A 145 6.96 -4.17 -11.03
C THR A 145 7.85 -2.94 -10.87
N PHE A 146 9.04 -2.93 -11.48
CA PHE A 146 9.96 -1.79 -11.45
C PHE A 146 9.33 -0.53 -12.03
N SER A 147 8.89 -0.61 -13.30
CA SER A 147 8.35 0.54 -14.03
C SER A 147 7.07 1.07 -13.40
N GLY A 148 6.16 0.19 -13.00
CA GLY A 148 4.93 0.57 -12.31
C GLY A 148 5.18 1.22 -10.94
N SER A 149 6.12 0.67 -10.17
CA SER A 149 6.46 1.20 -8.84
C SER A 149 7.13 2.57 -8.90
N ILE A 150 7.92 2.85 -9.95
CA ILE A 150 8.47 4.19 -10.19
C ILE A 150 7.35 5.22 -10.39
N ILE A 151 6.34 4.90 -11.20
CA ILE A 151 5.20 5.82 -11.40
C ILE A 151 4.43 6.03 -10.10
N ALA A 152 4.18 4.96 -9.34
CA ALA A 152 3.53 5.06 -8.04
C ALA A 152 4.33 5.96 -7.07
N PHE A 153 5.65 5.78 -6.99
CA PHE A 153 6.56 6.62 -6.21
C PHE A 153 6.49 8.10 -6.65
N LEU A 154 6.57 8.37 -7.95
CA LEU A 154 6.54 9.74 -8.49
C LEU A 154 5.20 10.44 -8.21
N LYS A 155 4.08 9.73 -8.31
CA LYS A 155 2.74 10.28 -7.99
C LYS A 155 2.56 10.55 -6.51
N LEU A 156 3.01 9.64 -5.64
CA LEU A 156 2.87 9.80 -4.19
C LEU A 156 3.76 10.90 -3.62
N SER A 157 4.97 11.05 -4.16
CA SER A 157 5.90 12.12 -3.82
C SER A 157 5.55 13.49 -4.40
N GLY A 158 4.48 13.58 -5.21
CA GLY A 158 4.06 14.81 -5.86
C GLY A 158 5.00 15.30 -6.96
N ARG A 159 6.02 14.51 -7.35
CA ARG A 159 6.90 14.78 -8.49
C ARG A 159 6.20 14.58 -9.84
N MET A 160 5.14 13.78 -9.85
CA MET A 160 4.21 13.60 -10.96
C MET A 160 2.80 13.95 -10.49
N SER A 161 1.97 14.48 -11.38
CA SER A 161 0.56 14.75 -11.07
C SER A 161 -0.17 13.49 -10.62
N GLY A 162 -0.97 13.60 -9.56
CA GLY A 162 -1.87 12.54 -9.12
C GLY A 162 -3.09 12.35 -10.03
N SER A 163 -3.33 13.24 -10.99
CA SER A 163 -4.43 13.06 -11.94
C SER A 163 -4.17 11.90 -12.92
N PRO A 164 -5.21 11.13 -13.28
CA PRO A 164 -5.13 10.15 -14.37
C PRO A 164 -4.65 10.79 -15.68
N ILE A 165 -3.65 10.19 -16.33
CA ILE A 165 -3.21 10.58 -17.68
C ILE A 165 -3.68 9.49 -18.65
N LEU A 166 -4.59 9.85 -19.56
CA LEU A 166 -5.26 8.89 -20.44
C LEU A 166 -4.65 8.91 -21.85
N LEU A 167 -4.18 7.75 -22.30
CA LEU A 167 -3.74 7.54 -23.68
C LEU A 167 -4.92 7.07 -24.55
N PRO A 168 -5.13 7.64 -25.76
CA PRO A 168 -6.14 7.13 -26.69
C PRO A 168 -5.89 5.65 -27.03
N GLY A 169 -6.94 4.82 -26.95
CA GLY A 169 -6.82 3.38 -27.25
C GLY A 169 -6.01 2.57 -26.23
N ARG A 170 -5.76 3.09 -25.01
CA ARG A 170 -4.94 2.43 -23.97
C ARG A 170 -5.25 0.95 -23.75
N HIS A 171 -6.52 0.56 -23.78
CA HIS A 171 -6.92 -0.82 -23.51
C HIS A 171 -6.44 -1.76 -24.61
N VAL A 172 -6.54 -1.33 -25.87
CA VAL A 172 -6.05 -2.09 -27.03
C VAL A 172 -4.53 -2.16 -27.01
N ILE A 173 -3.85 -1.04 -26.70
CA ILE A 173 -2.39 -0.98 -26.60
C ILE A 173 -1.89 -1.91 -25.49
N ASN A 174 -2.46 -1.81 -24.29
CA ASN A 174 -2.06 -2.62 -23.14
C ASN A 174 -2.34 -4.11 -23.38
N LEU A 175 -3.50 -4.45 -23.95
CA LEU A 175 -3.84 -5.83 -24.29
C LEU A 175 -2.90 -6.38 -25.37
N GLY A 176 -2.61 -5.60 -26.40
CA GLY A 176 -1.66 -5.96 -27.46
C GLY A 176 -0.25 -6.19 -26.94
N LEU A 177 0.24 -5.30 -26.06
CA LEU A 177 1.54 -5.46 -25.39
C LEU A 177 1.58 -6.71 -24.51
N LEU A 178 0.54 -6.95 -23.71
CA LEU A 178 0.47 -8.13 -22.85
C LEU A 178 0.43 -9.42 -23.67
N ALA A 179 -0.40 -9.47 -24.70
CA ALA A 179 -0.47 -10.60 -25.63
C ALA A 179 0.87 -10.82 -26.36
N GLY A 180 1.54 -9.73 -26.76
CA GLY A 180 2.87 -9.77 -27.36
C GLY A 180 3.93 -10.33 -26.41
N ILE A 181 3.92 -9.91 -25.14
CA ILE A 181 4.82 -10.45 -24.11
C ILE A 181 4.57 -11.96 -23.91
N ILE A 182 3.32 -12.37 -23.73
CA ILE A 182 2.97 -13.79 -23.53
C ILE A 182 3.34 -14.62 -24.77
N GLY A 183 3.06 -14.10 -25.98
CA GLY A 183 3.39 -14.74 -27.24
C GLY A 183 4.90 -14.88 -27.44
N LEU A 184 5.69 -13.85 -27.09
CA LEU A 184 7.15 -13.91 -27.14
C LEU A 184 7.73 -14.88 -26.11
N ILE A 185 7.16 -14.96 -24.90
CA ILE A 185 7.57 -15.97 -23.90
C ILE A 185 7.26 -17.39 -24.43
N ALA A 186 6.09 -17.60 -25.02
CA ALA A 186 5.75 -18.89 -25.63
C ALA A 186 6.70 -19.23 -26.80
N TYR A 187 7.05 -18.24 -27.63
CA TYR A 187 8.02 -18.41 -28.70
C TYR A 187 9.43 -18.68 -28.18
N PHE A 188 9.81 -18.06 -27.06
CA PHE A 188 11.09 -18.26 -26.39
C PHE A 188 11.32 -19.72 -25.97
N VAL A 189 10.25 -20.46 -25.69
CA VAL A 189 10.32 -21.90 -25.42
C VAL A 189 10.90 -22.67 -26.62
N THR A 190 10.62 -22.22 -27.84
CA THR A 190 11.08 -22.87 -29.08
C THR A 190 12.41 -22.33 -29.59
N ASP A 191 12.63 -21.02 -29.47
CA ASP A 191 13.84 -20.33 -29.93
C ASP A 191 14.40 -19.47 -28.78
N GLN A 192 15.65 -19.69 -28.38
CA GLN A 192 16.28 -18.96 -27.29
C GLN A 192 17.10 -17.74 -27.74
N ALA A 193 16.86 -17.23 -28.95
CA ALA A 193 17.55 -16.07 -29.48
C ALA A 193 17.47 -14.85 -28.55
N GLU A 194 18.60 -14.16 -28.39
CA GLU A 194 18.73 -13.04 -27.44
C GLU A 194 17.70 -11.92 -27.66
N TRP A 195 17.37 -11.64 -28.91
CA TRP A 195 16.41 -10.59 -29.24
C TRP A 195 15.04 -10.86 -28.62
N ILE A 196 14.62 -12.12 -28.47
CA ILE A 196 13.32 -12.49 -27.88
C ILE A 196 13.30 -12.10 -26.41
N PHE A 197 14.33 -12.52 -25.66
CA PHE A 197 14.49 -12.22 -24.25
C PHE A 197 14.53 -10.71 -23.98
N TRP A 198 15.38 -9.98 -24.71
CA TRP A 198 15.51 -8.53 -24.53
C TRP A 198 14.25 -7.78 -24.97
N THR A 199 13.53 -8.26 -25.98
CA THR A 199 12.26 -7.66 -26.41
C THR A 199 11.18 -7.87 -25.35
N VAL A 200 11.06 -9.06 -24.76
CA VAL A 200 10.15 -9.32 -23.63
C VAL A 200 10.42 -8.34 -22.49
N MET A 201 11.70 -8.16 -22.12
CA MET A 201 12.09 -7.25 -21.06
C MET A 201 11.72 -5.78 -21.36
N VAL A 202 12.03 -5.29 -22.56
CA VAL A 202 11.72 -3.91 -22.97
C VAL A 202 10.21 -3.67 -23.01
N LEU A 203 9.45 -4.58 -23.61
CA LEU A 203 7.99 -4.48 -23.65
C LEU A 203 7.39 -4.51 -22.24
N ALA A 204 7.93 -5.33 -21.34
CA ALA A 204 7.51 -5.42 -19.94
C ALA A 204 7.73 -4.09 -19.17
N PHE A 205 8.85 -3.41 -19.39
CA PHE A 205 9.05 -2.05 -18.85
C PHE A 205 8.02 -1.06 -19.41
N ILE A 206 7.76 -1.10 -20.71
CA ILE A 206 6.80 -0.21 -21.37
C ILE A 206 5.39 -0.42 -20.80
N ILE A 207 4.91 -1.67 -20.74
CA ILE A 207 3.56 -1.94 -20.25
C ILE A 207 3.42 -1.57 -18.77
N GLY A 208 4.44 -1.75 -17.92
CA GLY A 208 4.34 -1.36 -16.52
C GLY A 208 4.20 0.15 -16.33
N PHE A 209 4.86 0.98 -17.16
CA PHE A 209 4.57 2.41 -17.19
C PHE A 209 3.13 2.68 -17.65
N LEU A 210 2.70 2.08 -18.77
CA LEU A 210 1.39 2.33 -19.37
C LEU A 210 0.21 1.86 -18.51
N LEU A 211 0.39 0.85 -17.65
CA LEU A 211 -0.64 0.36 -16.74
C LEU A 211 -0.87 1.32 -15.55
N ILE A 212 0.19 1.94 -15.03
CA ILE A 212 0.08 2.73 -13.78
C ILE A 212 -0.16 4.22 -14.04
N VAL A 213 0.37 4.77 -15.14
CA VAL A 213 0.18 6.19 -15.52
C VAL A 213 -1.30 6.64 -15.54
N PRO A 214 -2.26 5.82 -16.01
CA PRO A 214 -3.68 6.20 -16.02
C PRO A 214 -4.38 6.09 -14.66
N ILE A 215 -3.76 5.51 -13.63
CA ILE A 215 -4.40 5.30 -12.33
C ILE A 215 -4.28 6.57 -11.48
N GLY A 216 -5.35 6.98 -10.80
CA GLY A 216 -5.38 8.18 -9.97
C GLY A 216 -4.56 8.06 -8.68
N GLY A 217 -4.07 9.19 -8.16
CA GLY A 217 -3.22 9.28 -6.98
C GLY A 217 -3.82 8.67 -5.71
N ALA A 218 -5.14 8.67 -5.56
CA ALA A 218 -5.78 8.07 -4.38
C ALA A 218 -6.02 6.56 -4.51
N ASP A 219 -5.95 6.00 -5.72
CA ASP A 219 -5.98 4.56 -5.95
C ASP A 219 -4.57 3.94 -5.88
N MET A 220 -3.53 4.77 -5.78
CA MET A 220 -2.13 4.35 -5.60
C MET A 220 -1.91 3.38 -4.43
N PRO A 221 -2.61 3.45 -3.28
CA PRO A 221 -2.45 2.48 -2.21
C PRO A 221 -2.75 1.05 -2.67
N VAL A 222 -3.82 0.86 -3.47
CA VAL A 222 -4.17 -0.44 -4.05
C VAL A 222 -3.11 -0.87 -5.06
N VAL A 223 -2.63 0.06 -5.90
CA VAL A 223 -1.55 -0.20 -6.86
C VAL A 223 -0.29 -0.67 -6.16
N ILE A 224 0.11 -0.02 -5.06
CA ILE A 224 1.29 -0.44 -4.28
C ILE A 224 1.12 -1.86 -3.75
N SER A 225 -0.04 -2.18 -3.18
CA SER A 225 -0.32 -3.53 -2.68
C SER A 225 -0.28 -4.57 -3.81
N MET A 226 -0.75 -4.22 -5.00
CA MET A 226 -0.71 -5.11 -6.14
C MET A 226 0.70 -5.29 -6.71
N LEU A 227 1.50 -4.21 -6.78
CA LEU A 227 2.91 -4.26 -7.16
C LEU A 227 3.75 -5.03 -6.13
N ASN A 228 3.40 -4.99 -4.85
CA ASN A 228 3.95 -5.86 -3.82
C ASN A 228 3.71 -7.34 -4.17
N SER A 229 2.48 -7.68 -4.56
CA SER A 229 2.15 -9.04 -5.02
C SER A 229 3.03 -9.45 -6.22
N TYR A 230 3.17 -8.58 -7.22
CA TYR A 230 4.01 -8.86 -8.40
C TYR A 230 5.48 -9.05 -8.03
N SER A 231 6.00 -8.28 -7.08
CA SER A 231 7.36 -8.44 -6.59
C SER A 231 7.59 -9.83 -5.97
N GLY A 232 6.60 -10.36 -5.23
CA GLY A 232 6.63 -11.72 -4.69
C GLY A 232 6.59 -12.79 -5.78
N TRP A 233 5.71 -12.65 -6.77
CA TRP A 233 5.63 -13.61 -7.88
C TRP A 233 6.88 -13.58 -8.77
N ALA A 234 7.50 -12.41 -8.99
CA ALA A 234 8.78 -12.30 -9.68
C ALA A 234 9.89 -13.02 -8.90
N ALA A 235 9.94 -12.83 -7.58
CA ALA A 235 10.90 -13.54 -6.72
C ALA A 235 10.68 -15.06 -6.73
N ALA A 236 9.44 -15.53 -6.75
CA ALA A 236 9.12 -16.96 -6.85
C ALA A 236 9.54 -17.55 -8.21
N ALA A 237 9.27 -16.84 -9.31
CA ALA A 237 9.68 -17.26 -10.65
C ALA A 237 11.22 -17.37 -10.77
N MET A 238 11.95 -16.41 -10.19
CA MET A 238 13.41 -16.51 -10.10
C MET A 238 13.86 -17.60 -9.15
N GLY A 239 13.12 -17.86 -8.07
CA GLY A 239 13.36 -19.00 -7.20
C GLY A 239 13.27 -20.33 -7.95
N PHE A 240 12.31 -20.50 -8.86
CA PHE A 240 12.24 -21.68 -9.72
C PHE A 240 13.42 -21.77 -10.69
N THR A 241 13.75 -20.67 -11.36
CA THR A 241 14.90 -20.61 -12.29
C THR A 241 16.20 -21.00 -11.58
N LEU A 242 16.39 -20.52 -10.35
CA LEU A 242 17.59 -20.75 -9.54
C LEU A 242 17.52 -22.04 -8.70
N GLN A 243 16.41 -22.79 -8.79
CA GLN A 243 16.12 -23.96 -7.95
C GLN A 243 16.31 -23.67 -6.45
N ASN A 244 15.92 -22.47 -6.01
CA ASN A 244 16.10 -21.98 -4.65
C ASN A 244 14.77 -22.00 -3.87
N THR A 245 14.62 -22.99 -3.00
CA THR A 245 13.42 -23.20 -2.18
C THR A 245 13.08 -22.00 -1.29
N ALA A 246 14.07 -21.28 -0.73
CA ALA A 246 13.80 -20.11 0.10
C ALA A 246 13.15 -18.98 -0.71
N MET A 247 13.64 -18.72 -1.93
CA MET A 247 13.05 -17.71 -2.82
C MET A 247 11.64 -18.10 -3.27
N ILE A 248 11.39 -19.38 -3.56
CA ILE A 248 10.06 -19.89 -3.93
C ILE A 248 9.07 -19.68 -2.79
N ILE A 249 9.41 -20.11 -1.56
CA ILE A 249 8.55 -19.98 -0.39
C ILE A 249 8.27 -18.50 -0.09
N THR A 250 9.32 -17.68 0.03
CA THR A 250 9.17 -16.27 0.37
C THR A 250 8.41 -15.50 -0.71
N GLY A 251 8.72 -15.75 -1.99
CA GLY A 251 8.04 -15.13 -3.11
C GLY A 251 6.54 -15.44 -3.14
N ALA A 252 6.16 -16.71 -2.95
CA ALA A 252 4.76 -17.12 -2.90
C ALA A 252 4.00 -16.52 -1.70
N LEU A 253 4.65 -16.41 -0.53
CA LEU A 253 4.07 -15.78 0.66
C LEU A 253 3.81 -14.28 0.45
N VAL A 254 4.79 -13.56 -0.07
CA VAL A 254 4.66 -12.12 -0.36
C VAL A 254 3.64 -11.90 -1.48
N GLY A 255 3.71 -12.72 -2.53
CA GLY A 255 2.79 -12.67 -3.67
C GLY A 255 1.33 -12.86 -3.27
N SER A 256 1.03 -13.90 -2.49
CA SER A 256 -0.33 -14.15 -2.00
C SER A 256 -0.81 -13.08 -1.01
N SER A 257 0.04 -12.66 -0.07
CA SER A 257 -0.29 -11.60 0.90
C SER A 257 -0.66 -10.28 0.22
N GLY A 258 0.14 -9.84 -0.77
CA GLY A 258 -0.16 -8.62 -1.53
C GLY A 258 -1.46 -8.71 -2.33
N ALA A 259 -1.78 -9.88 -2.90
CA ALA A 259 -3.03 -10.09 -3.63
C ALA A 259 -4.25 -10.01 -2.70
N ILE A 260 -4.18 -10.67 -1.54
CA ILE A 260 -5.24 -10.65 -0.52
C ILE A 260 -5.45 -9.22 0.01
N LEU A 261 -4.38 -8.51 0.34
CA LEU A 261 -4.46 -7.14 0.82
C LEU A 261 -5.10 -6.22 -0.23
N SER A 262 -4.70 -6.36 -1.50
CA SER A 262 -5.28 -5.58 -2.61
C SER A 262 -6.79 -5.79 -2.73
N TYR A 263 -7.25 -7.05 -2.57
CA TYR A 263 -8.66 -7.39 -2.59
C TYR A 263 -9.42 -6.77 -1.40
N ILE A 264 -8.87 -6.88 -0.18
CA ILE A 264 -9.48 -6.29 1.03
C ILE A 264 -9.61 -4.78 0.87
N MET A 265 -8.58 -4.10 0.36
CA MET A 265 -8.62 -2.66 0.10
C MET A 265 -9.69 -2.29 -0.94
N CYS A 266 -9.77 -3.02 -2.05
CA CYS A 266 -10.78 -2.79 -3.08
C CYS A 266 -12.20 -2.94 -2.51
N LYS A 267 -12.43 -4.00 -1.72
CA LYS A 267 -13.71 -4.24 -1.03
C LYS A 267 -14.04 -3.11 -0.05
N ALA A 268 -13.06 -2.65 0.73
CA ALA A 268 -13.24 -1.54 1.66
C ALA A 268 -13.53 -0.19 0.96
N MET A 269 -13.10 -0.02 -0.29
CA MET A 269 -13.44 1.13 -1.15
C MET A 269 -14.74 0.92 -1.94
N ASN A 270 -15.40 -0.22 -1.80
CA ASN A 270 -16.49 -0.71 -2.67
C ASN A 270 -16.23 -0.53 -4.17
N ARG A 271 -14.99 -0.82 -4.60
CA ARG A 271 -14.60 -0.82 -6.00
C ARG A 271 -14.13 -2.20 -6.41
N SER A 272 -14.47 -2.63 -7.62
CA SER A 272 -13.97 -3.90 -8.12
C SER A 272 -12.47 -3.79 -8.44
N PHE A 273 -11.70 -4.84 -8.17
CA PHE A 273 -10.27 -4.89 -8.47
C PHE A 273 -9.97 -4.56 -9.94
N ILE A 274 -10.82 -5.07 -10.86
CA ILE A 274 -10.73 -4.78 -12.30
C ILE A 274 -10.94 -3.29 -12.59
N SER A 275 -11.89 -2.62 -11.92
CA SER A 275 -12.15 -1.18 -12.13
C SER A 275 -10.96 -0.29 -11.76
N VAL A 276 -10.20 -0.68 -10.74
CA VAL A 276 -9.00 0.04 -10.27
C VAL A 276 -7.86 -0.13 -11.28
N ILE A 277 -7.60 -1.35 -11.74
CA ILE A 277 -6.49 -1.67 -12.67
C ILE A 277 -6.77 -1.15 -14.08
N ALA A 278 -8.02 -1.25 -14.54
CA ALA A 278 -8.43 -0.70 -15.82
C ALA A 278 -8.39 0.84 -15.84
N GLY A 279 -8.17 1.49 -14.69
CA GLY A 279 -7.96 2.93 -14.59
C GLY A 279 -9.13 3.75 -15.14
N GLY A 280 -10.37 3.28 -14.99
CA GLY A 280 -11.52 4.06 -15.50
C GLY A 280 -12.85 3.36 -15.71
N PHE A 281 -13.27 2.42 -14.85
CA PHE A 281 -14.67 1.97 -14.81
C PHE A 281 -15.39 2.48 -13.55
N GLY A 282 -15.33 3.79 -13.34
CA GLY A 282 -16.15 4.51 -12.35
C GLY A 282 -16.54 5.92 -12.83
N ALA A 283 -16.22 6.23 -14.09
CA ALA A 283 -16.61 7.46 -14.77
C ALA A 283 -17.23 7.11 -16.13
N GLU A 284 -18.08 6.08 -16.18
CA GLU A 284 -19.31 6.29 -16.94
C GLU A 284 -20.08 7.32 -16.13
N SER A 285 -19.76 8.58 -16.40
CA SER A 285 -20.74 9.64 -16.25
C SER A 285 -21.91 9.21 -17.13
N ASP A 286 -22.86 8.52 -16.54
CA ASP A 286 -24.21 8.63 -17.02
C ASP A 286 -24.47 10.14 -17.04
N ALA A 287 -24.61 10.66 -18.26
CA ALA A 287 -24.75 12.07 -18.52
C ALA A 287 -26.13 12.50 -17.99
N GLY A 288 -26.22 12.67 -16.67
CA GLY A 288 -27.47 12.93 -15.95
C GLY A 288 -27.30 13.51 -14.55
N GLY A 289 -26.10 13.49 -13.97
CA GLY A 289 -25.83 14.21 -12.73
C GLY A 289 -25.70 15.71 -13.02
N ALA A 290 -26.82 16.44 -12.96
CA ALA A 290 -26.84 17.89 -13.02
C ALA A 290 -25.70 18.46 -12.15
N LYS A 291 -24.87 19.34 -12.73
CA LYS A 291 -24.12 20.29 -11.93
C LYS A 291 -25.13 20.97 -11.03
N ALA A 292 -25.20 20.57 -9.77
CA ALA A 292 -25.89 21.35 -8.77
C ALA A 292 -25.09 22.65 -8.62
N GLY A 293 -25.40 23.63 -9.48
CA GLY A 293 -25.33 25.04 -9.14
C GLY A 293 -26.37 25.33 -8.07
N GLY A 294 -26.29 24.60 -6.96
CA GLY A 294 -27.21 24.66 -5.84
C GLY A 294 -26.83 25.85 -4.98
N VAL A 295 -27.87 26.62 -4.61
CA VAL A 295 -27.87 27.61 -3.53
C VAL A 295 -26.93 27.18 -2.40
N ALA A 296 -26.09 28.10 -1.91
CA ALA A 296 -25.21 27.86 -0.78
C ALA A 296 -26.00 27.23 0.38
N LYS A 297 -25.85 25.92 0.56
CA LYS A 297 -26.51 25.19 1.65
C LYS A 297 -25.97 25.73 2.97
N ALA A 298 -26.87 26.12 3.87
CA ALA A 298 -26.49 26.63 5.17
C ALA A 298 -25.76 25.54 5.96
N TYR A 299 -24.65 25.90 6.60
CA TYR A 299 -23.90 25.04 7.52
C TYR A 299 -23.69 25.81 8.83
N LYS A 300 -23.57 25.09 9.94
CA LYS A 300 -23.28 25.68 11.25
C LYS A 300 -21.77 25.77 11.39
N ALA A 301 -21.22 26.95 11.63
CA ALA A 301 -19.79 27.14 11.89
C ALA A 301 -19.56 27.24 13.40
N GLY A 302 -18.49 26.63 13.90
CA GLY A 302 -18.08 26.70 15.30
C GLY A 302 -16.63 27.13 15.46
N SER A 303 -16.29 27.56 16.67
CA SER A 303 -14.94 27.89 17.09
C SER A 303 -14.28 26.73 17.86
N ALA A 304 -12.98 26.86 18.15
CA ALA A 304 -12.26 25.88 18.95
C ALA A 304 -12.76 25.86 20.39
N GLU A 305 -13.19 27.02 20.89
CA GLU A 305 -13.75 27.23 22.22
C GLU A 305 -15.11 26.52 22.36
N ASP A 306 -15.97 26.61 21.34
CA ASP A 306 -17.25 25.89 21.31
C ASP A 306 -17.02 24.37 21.32
N ALA A 307 -16.07 23.90 20.49
CA ALA A 307 -15.71 22.49 20.41
C ALA A 307 -15.17 21.96 21.75
N ALA A 308 -14.29 22.71 22.40
CA ALA A 308 -13.76 22.38 23.72
C ALA A 308 -14.87 22.31 24.78
N PHE A 309 -15.78 23.29 24.80
CA PHE A 309 -16.91 23.30 25.74
C PHE A 309 -17.83 22.10 25.54
N ILE A 310 -18.20 21.79 24.30
CA ILE A 310 -19.07 20.65 23.97
C ILE A 310 -18.40 19.34 24.39
N MET A 311 -17.14 19.13 24.03
CA MET A 311 -16.43 17.89 24.34
C MET A 311 -16.12 17.72 25.84
N LYS A 312 -15.85 18.81 26.57
CA LYS A 312 -15.62 18.77 28.03
C LYS A 312 -16.86 18.35 28.81
N ASN A 313 -18.05 18.63 28.29
CA ASN A 313 -19.33 18.26 28.92
C ASN A 313 -19.94 16.97 28.33
N ALA A 314 -19.22 16.27 27.46
CA ALA A 314 -19.64 14.99 26.90
C ALA A 314 -19.26 13.83 27.82
N GLU A 315 -20.04 12.75 27.81
CA GLU A 315 -19.63 11.49 28.45
C GLU A 315 -18.77 10.65 27.50
N SER A 316 -19.01 10.78 26.19
CA SER A 316 -18.36 9.97 25.16
C SER A 316 -17.99 10.76 23.90
N VAL A 317 -16.73 10.67 23.49
CA VAL A 317 -16.17 11.29 22.29
C VAL A 317 -15.53 10.21 21.42
N ILE A 318 -16.03 10.06 20.18
CA ILE A 318 -15.43 9.21 19.16
C ILE A 318 -14.68 10.09 18.18
N ILE A 319 -13.36 9.89 18.07
CA ILE A 319 -12.46 10.63 17.19
C ILE A 319 -12.29 9.86 15.88
N ILE A 320 -12.50 10.53 14.74
CA ILE A 320 -12.41 9.97 13.40
C ILE A 320 -11.26 10.64 12.64
N PRO A 321 -10.04 10.07 12.68
CA PRO A 321 -8.90 10.60 11.96
C PRO A 321 -8.95 10.29 10.46
N GLY A 322 -8.59 11.29 9.65
CA GLY A 322 -8.46 11.15 8.20
C GLY A 322 -7.15 11.72 7.66
N TYR A 323 -7.00 11.70 6.34
CA TYR A 323 -5.76 12.12 5.68
C TYR A 323 -5.38 13.58 5.98
N GLY A 324 -6.37 14.46 6.24
CA GLY A 324 -6.09 15.84 6.63
C GLY A 324 -5.27 15.97 7.92
N MET A 325 -5.47 15.07 8.90
CA MET A 325 -4.66 15.00 10.12
C MET A 325 -3.20 14.67 9.80
N ALA A 326 -2.97 13.72 8.89
CA ALA A 326 -1.64 13.32 8.47
C ALA A 326 -0.90 14.46 7.76
N VAL A 327 -1.58 15.17 6.85
CA VAL A 327 -0.99 16.29 6.11
C VAL A 327 -0.58 17.44 7.04
N SER A 328 -1.40 17.74 8.05
CA SER A 328 -1.11 18.81 9.01
C SER A 328 -0.20 18.38 10.17
N GLN A 329 0.16 17.10 10.27
CA GLN A 329 0.94 16.54 11.38
C GLN A 329 0.27 16.79 12.75
N ALA A 330 -1.04 16.56 12.83
CA ALA A 330 -1.85 16.85 14.02
C ALA A 330 -1.91 15.71 15.05
N GLN A 331 -1.31 14.54 14.77
CA GLN A 331 -1.46 13.33 15.60
C GLN A 331 -1.04 13.52 17.07
N HIS A 332 0.03 14.29 17.33
CA HIS A 332 0.47 14.57 18.71
C HIS A 332 -0.46 15.54 19.44
N ALA A 333 -0.96 16.57 18.76
CA ALA A 333 -1.94 17.49 19.35
C ALA A 333 -3.27 16.77 19.61
N LEU A 334 -3.65 15.84 18.73
CA LEU A 334 -4.86 15.03 18.89
C LEU A 334 -4.73 14.08 20.10
N ARG A 335 -3.55 13.48 20.29
CA ARG A 335 -3.23 12.69 21.48
C ARG A 335 -3.39 13.52 22.76
N GLU A 336 -2.79 14.70 22.78
CA GLU A 336 -2.85 15.62 23.92
C GLU A 336 -4.30 16.03 24.25
N MET A 337 -5.09 16.33 23.23
CA MET A 337 -6.53 16.60 23.38
C MET A 337 -7.26 15.41 24.01
N GLY A 338 -7.01 14.19 23.52
CA GLY A 338 -7.59 12.97 24.09
C GLY A 338 -7.19 12.73 25.55
N ASP A 339 -5.93 13.02 25.90
CA ASP A 339 -5.44 12.93 27.28
C ASP A 339 -6.10 13.95 28.21
N LEU A 340 -6.34 15.18 27.75
CA LEU A 340 -7.06 16.20 28.52
C LEU A 340 -8.53 15.83 28.73
N LEU A 341 -9.22 15.37 27.69
CA LEU A 341 -10.62 14.93 27.79
C LEU A 341 -10.78 13.76 28.77
N ARG A 342 -9.86 12.79 28.75
CA ARG A 342 -9.86 11.70 29.74
C ARG A 342 -9.67 12.18 31.18
N LYS A 343 -8.86 13.22 31.41
CA LYS A 343 -8.70 13.80 32.76
C LYS A 343 -9.99 14.43 33.27
N GLU A 344 -10.84 14.91 32.38
CA GLU A 344 -12.19 15.43 32.67
C GLU A 344 -13.23 14.30 32.81
N GLY A 345 -12.83 13.03 32.70
CA GLY A 345 -13.70 11.87 32.84
C GLY A 345 -14.42 11.44 31.55
N VAL A 346 -14.09 12.03 30.42
CA VAL A 346 -14.70 11.72 29.12
C VAL A 346 -14.13 10.43 28.55
N SER A 347 -14.99 9.54 28.08
CA SER A 347 -14.58 8.33 27.34
C SER A 347 -14.15 8.70 25.92
N VAL A 348 -12.89 8.46 25.57
CA VAL A 348 -12.32 8.80 24.25
C VAL A 348 -11.97 7.52 23.50
N LYS A 349 -12.56 7.34 22.32
CA LYS A 349 -12.27 6.22 21.40
C LYS A 349 -11.85 6.77 20.03
N TYR A 350 -11.00 6.04 19.32
CA TYR A 350 -10.57 6.36 17.96
C TYR A 350 -11.18 5.36 16.99
N ALA A 351 -11.96 5.85 16.02
CA ALA A 351 -12.59 5.04 14.99
C ALA A 351 -11.80 5.16 13.67
N ILE A 352 -11.13 4.08 13.27
CA ILE A 352 -10.33 4.05 12.04
C ILE A 352 -11.14 3.42 10.91
N HIS A 353 -11.22 4.15 9.80
CA HIS A 353 -11.71 3.59 8.55
C HIS A 353 -10.57 2.84 7.83
N PRO A 354 -10.78 1.62 7.28
CA PRO A 354 -9.71 0.82 6.66
C PRO A 354 -8.94 1.52 5.52
N VAL A 355 -9.62 2.44 4.82
CA VAL A 355 -9.05 3.23 3.70
C VAL A 355 -8.75 4.69 4.06
N ALA A 356 -8.76 5.04 5.35
CA ALA A 356 -8.35 6.37 5.79
C ALA A 356 -6.85 6.59 5.52
N GLY A 357 -6.52 7.60 4.69
CA GLY A 357 -5.15 8.00 4.42
C GLY A 357 -4.69 7.70 2.99
N ARG A 358 -3.46 7.19 2.87
CA ARG A 358 -2.74 6.94 1.60
C ARG A 358 -1.96 5.62 1.59
N MET A 359 -2.16 4.79 2.61
CA MET A 359 -1.70 3.41 2.66
C MET A 359 -2.61 2.66 3.63
N PRO A 360 -2.74 1.33 3.51
CA PRO A 360 -3.37 0.52 4.53
C PRO A 360 -2.75 0.78 5.90
N GLY A 361 -3.58 0.95 6.92
CA GLY A 361 -3.12 1.19 8.29
C GLY A 361 -2.42 2.54 8.51
N HIS A 362 -2.54 3.51 7.58
CA HIS A 362 -1.85 4.80 7.69
C HIS A 362 -2.20 5.50 9.01
N MET A 363 -3.48 5.51 9.40
CA MET A 363 -3.89 6.16 10.65
C MET A 363 -3.38 5.38 11.88
N ASN A 364 -3.41 4.04 11.86
CA ASN A 364 -2.91 3.22 12.96
C ASN A 364 -1.44 3.53 13.25
N VAL A 365 -0.63 3.65 12.19
CA VAL A 365 0.80 3.96 12.31
C VAL A 365 1.04 5.36 12.91
N LEU A 366 0.28 6.38 12.48
CA LEU A 366 0.44 7.74 13.00
C LEU A 366 -0.06 7.89 14.45
N LEU A 367 -1.13 7.19 14.82
CA LEU A 367 -1.61 7.17 16.20
C LEU A 367 -0.65 6.41 17.12
N ALA A 368 -0.05 5.32 16.63
CA ALA A 368 1.01 4.61 17.34
C ALA A 368 2.26 5.48 17.53
N GLU A 369 2.66 6.27 16.51
CA GLU A 369 3.74 7.26 16.62
C GLU A 369 3.43 8.33 17.69
N ALA A 370 2.16 8.71 17.82
CA ALA A 370 1.69 9.61 18.87
C ALA A 370 1.49 8.93 20.24
N ASN A 371 1.85 7.65 20.39
CA ASN A 371 1.65 6.85 21.60
C ASN A 371 0.18 6.77 22.06
N VAL A 372 -0.76 6.62 21.12
CA VAL A 372 -2.15 6.29 21.46
C VAL A 372 -2.24 4.78 21.83
N PRO A 373 -2.78 4.42 23.00
CA PRO A 373 -3.08 3.05 23.39
C PRO A 373 -3.96 2.35 22.37
N TYR A 374 -3.59 1.11 22.01
CA TYR A 374 -4.28 0.34 20.98
C TYR A 374 -5.68 -0.12 21.39
N ASP A 375 -5.93 -0.26 22.69
CA ASP A 375 -7.24 -0.59 23.26
C ASP A 375 -8.28 0.53 23.07
N GLU A 376 -7.82 1.73 22.73
CA GLU A 376 -8.68 2.88 22.39
C GLU A 376 -8.93 3.00 20.89
N VAL A 377 -8.28 2.17 20.07
CA VAL A 377 -8.32 2.23 18.61
C VAL A 377 -9.16 1.09 18.06
N PHE A 378 -10.27 1.45 17.42
CA PHE A 378 -11.26 0.51 16.91
C PHE A 378 -11.37 0.58 15.40
N GLU A 379 -11.57 -0.58 14.78
CA GLU A 379 -11.88 -0.68 13.36
C GLU A 379 -13.38 -0.41 13.12
N LEU A 380 -13.74 -0.13 11.87
CA LEU A 380 -15.10 0.28 11.47
C LEU A 380 -16.19 -0.68 11.97
N GLU A 381 -15.99 -1.99 11.88
CA GLU A 381 -17.00 -3.00 12.22
C GLU A 381 -17.29 -3.05 13.73
N ASP A 382 -16.28 -2.76 14.55
CA ASP A 382 -16.36 -2.85 16.01
C ASP A 382 -17.02 -1.60 16.61
N ILE A 383 -16.78 -0.42 16.04
CA ILE A 383 -17.23 0.87 16.61
C ILE A 383 -18.54 1.39 16.02
N ASN A 384 -18.95 0.95 14.81
CA ASN A 384 -20.08 1.57 14.11
C ASN A 384 -21.41 1.50 14.89
N GLY A 385 -21.60 0.44 15.69
CA GLY A 385 -22.80 0.29 16.54
C GLY A 385 -22.88 1.30 17.69
N GLU A 386 -21.76 1.91 18.07
CA GLU A 386 -21.68 2.82 19.22
C GLU A 386 -22.00 4.29 18.89
N PHE A 387 -21.96 4.70 17.61
CA PHE A 387 -22.20 6.11 17.24
C PHE A 387 -23.55 6.65 17.69
N ALA A 388 -24.59 5.81 17.76
CA ALA A 388 -25.91 6.23 18.23
C ALA A 388 -25.96 6.58 19.73
N GLN A 389 -24.97 6.12 20.50
CA GLN A 389 -24.83 6.42 21.94
C GLN A 389 -23.77 7.49 22.21
N ALA A 390 -22.95 7.83 21.21
CA ALA A 390 -21.90 8.82 21.34
C ALA A 390 -22.45 10.25 21.43
N ASP A 391 -21.93 11.03 22.38
CA ASP A 391 -22.29 12.44 22.51
C ASP A 391 -21.64 13.28 21.41
N VAL A 392 -20.37 13.00 21.11
CA VAL A 392 -19.62 13.74 20.11
C VAL A 392 -18.88 12.81 19.15
N ALA A 393 -19.10 13.01 17.85
CA ALA A 393 -18.23 12.51 16.79
C ALA A 393 -17.28 13.63 16.33
N PHE A 394 -15.99 13.50 16.62
CA PHE A 394 -14.96 14.48 16.26
C PHE A 394 -14.21 14.04 15.00
N VAL A 395 -14.60 14.60 13.86
CA VAL A 395 -14.05 14.25 12.55
C VAL A 395 -12.89 15.17 12.19
N ILE A 396 -11.67 14.62 12.08
CA ILE A 396 -10.46 15.39 11.78
C ILE A 396 -9.85 15.00 10.43
N GLY A 397 -10.13 15.82 9.41
CA GLY A 397 -9.50 15.66 8.10
C GLY A 397 -9.94 14.40 7.33
N ALA A 398 -11.06 13.80 7.71
CA ALA A 398 -11.80 12.81 6.93
C ALA A 398 -12.87 13.50 6.08
N ASN A 399 -13.36 12.84 5.02
CA ASN A 399 -14.49 13.32 4.24
C ASN A 399 -15.32 12.16 3.68
N ASP A 400 -14.77 11.42 2.71
CA ASP A 400 -15.54 10.39 2.02
C ASP A 400 -15.89 9.21 2.93
N VAL A 401 -15.00 8.88 3.88
CA VAL A 401 -15.17 7.80 4.87
C VAL A 401 -16.27 8.06 5.90
N THR A 402 -16.84 9.27 5.93
CA THR A 402 -17.95 9.67 6.78
C THR A 402 -19.12 10.22 5.95
N ASN A 403 -19.20 9.91 4.65
CA ASN A 403 -20.24 10.46 3.77
C ASN A 403 -21.44 9.49 3.65
N PRO A 404 -22.64 9.86 4.16
CA PRO A 404 -23.84 9.03 4.11
C PRO A 404 -24.32 8.73 2.69
N ALA A 405 -23.92 9.52 1.69
CA ALA A 405 -24.21 9.28 0.28
C ALA A 405 -23.76 7.88 -0.17
N ALA A 406 -22.76 7.29 0.50
CA ALA A 406 -22.36 5.91 0.27
C ALA A 406 -23.47 4.88 0.57
N LYS A 407 -24.48 5.22 1.36
CA LYS A 407 -25.61 4.34 1.71
C LYS A 407 -26.92 4.74 1.06
N THR A 408 -27.14 6.04 0.88
CA THR A 408 -28.43 6.61 0.49
C THR A 408 -28.53 6.87 -1.01
N ASP A 409 -27.45 7.29 -1.66
CA ASP A 409 -27.45 7.73 -3.05
C ASP A 409 -26.80 6.72 -3.99
N LYS A 410 -27.64 5.99 -4.73
CA LYS A 410 -27.22 5.00 -5.73
C LYS A 410 -26.42 5.58 -6.91
N THR A 411 -26.52 6.89 -7.14
CA THR A 411 -25.79 7.59 -8.22
C THR A 411 -24.42 8.08 -7.76
N SER A 412 -24.15 8.04 -6.46
CA SER A 412 -22.88 8.48 -5.90
C SER A 412 -21.73 7.53 -6.29
N PRO A 413 -20.54 8.05 -6.65
CA PRO A 413 -19.37 7.23 -6.97
C PRO A 413 -18.85 6.42 -5.77
N ILE A 414 -19.32 6.71 -4.56
CA ILE A 414 -18.99 5.98 -3.33
C ILE A 414 -20.14 5.10 -2.83
N TYR A 415 -21.22 4.94 -3.60
CA TYR A 415 -22.34 4.08 -3.20
C TYR A 415 -21.87 2.65 -2.90
N GLY A 416 -22.33 2.09 -1.78
CA GLY A 416 -21.98 0.78 -1.23
C GLY A 416 -20.65 0.73 -0.44
N MET A 417 -19.88 1.82 -0.38
CA MET A 417 -18.71 1.91 0.51
C MET A 417 -19.17 1.84 1.98
N PRO A 418 -18.61 0.94 2.82
CA PRO A 418 -18.79 1.05 4.26
C PRO A 418 -18.32 2.44 4.69
N VAL A 419 -19.08 3.11 5.55
CA VAL A 419 -18.71 4.42 6.10
C VAL A 419 -18.91 4.40 7.60
N LEU A 420 -18.25 5.33 8.30
CA LEU A 420 -18.48 5.55 9.72
C LEU A 420 -19.75 6.38 9.89
N ASP A 421 -20.67 5.88 10.72
CA ASP A 421 -22.01 6.45 10.92
C ASP A 421 -22.00 7.65 11.87
N VAL A 422 -21.12 8.62 11.57
CA VAL A 422 -20.89 9.80 12.41
C VAL A 422 -22.16 10.63 12.57
N GLU A 423 -23.06 10.59 11.59
CA GLU A 423 -24.34 11.31 11.63
C GLU A 423 -25.27 10.85 12.76
N LYS A 424 -25.05 9.64 13.30
CA LYS A 424 -25.85 9.09 14.40
C LYS A 424 -25.46 9.64 15.77
N ALA A 425 -24.29 10.29 15.89
CA ALA A 425 -23.87 10.91 17.14
C ALA A 425 -24.74 12.14 17.48
N LYS A 426 -24.85 12.48 18.77
CA LYS A 426 -25.66 13.63 19.20
C LYS A 426 -25.14 14.95 18.61
N THR A 427 -23.82 15.12 18.56
CA THR A 427 -23.15 16.27 17.94
C THR A 427 -21.98 15.79 17.08
N VAL A 428 -21.79 16.37 15.90
CA VAL A 428 -20.64 16.13 15.02
C VAL A 428 -19.81 17.38 14.93
N LEU A 429 -18.52 17.29 15.26
CA LEU A 429 -17.55 18.37 15.11
C LEU A 429 -16.65 18.04 13.93
N PHE A 430 -16.76 18.81 12.85
CA PHE A 430 -16.12 18.47 11.58
C PHE A 430 -15.03 19.47 11.20
N ILE A 431 -13.76 19.02 11.21
CA ILE A 431 -12.61 19.87 10.93
C ILE A 431 -12.22 19.82 9.45
N LYS A 432 -12.19 20.99 8.81
CA LYS A 432 -11.72 21.17 7.43
C LYS A 432 -11.17 22.58 7.22
N ARG A 433 -10.30 22.77 6.22
CA ARG A 433 -9.75 24.10 5.91
C ARG A 433 -10.79 25.07 5.33
N SER A 434 -11.72 24.56 4.53
CA SER A 434 -12.77 25.33 3.88
C SER A 434 -13.87 24.41 3.33
N MET A 435 -15.04 24.97 3.04
CA MET A 435 -16.16 24.25 2.43
C MET A 435 -15.92 23.88 0.96
N GLY A 436 -15.04 24.60 0.25
CA GLY A 436 -14.81 24.42 -1.18
C GLY A 436 -13.94 23.21 -1.57
N GLY A 437 -13.36 22.50 -0.60
CA GLY A 437 -12.59 21.30 -0.89
C GLY A 437 -13.49 20.08 -0.97
N VAL A 438 -13.74 19.53 -2.15
CA VAL A 438 -14.34 18.18 -2.26
C VAL A 438 -13.34 17.12 -1.79
N GLY A 439 -13.86 15.98 -1.32
CA GLY A 439 -13.03 14.83 -0.93
C GLY A 439 -12.38 14.18 -2.15
N TYR A 440 -11.86 12.97 -1.98
CA TYR A 440 -11.29 12.25 -3.12
C TYR A 440 -12.35 11.96 -4.19
N ALA A 441 -13.53 11.51 -3.76
CA ALA A 441 -14.62 11.13 -4.65
C ALA A 441 -15.27 12.31 -5.39
N GLY A 442 -14.84 13.55 -5.11
CA GLY A 442 -15.38 14.73 -5.79
C GLY A 442 -16.85 15.04 -5.46
N VAL A 443 -17.44 14.31 -4.52
CA VAL A 443 -18.81 14.51 -4.03
C VAL A 443 -18.83 15.42 -2.81
N ASP A 444 -19.90 16.20 -2.73
CA ASP A 444 -20.25 16.95 -1.54
C ASP A 444 -20.69 16.00 -0.41
N ASN A 445 -20.55 16.42 0.84
CA ASN A 445 -20.90 15.58 1.99
C ASN A 445 -22.12 16.13 2.70
N GLU A 446 -23.16 15.29 2.80
CA GLU A 446 -24.42 15.66 3.44
C GLU A 446 -24.27 16.00 4.93
N VAL A 447 -23.31 15.37 5.63
CA VAL A 447 -23.05 15.60 7.05
C VAL A 447 -22.74 17.07 7.32
N PHE A 448 -22.10 17.78 6.39
CA PHE A 448 -21.75 19.19 6.59
C PHE A 448 -22.95 20.10 6.84
N TYR A 449 -24.13 19.68 6.39
CA TYR A 449 -25.36 20.48 6.41
C TYR A 449 -26.38 19.94 7.41
N MET A 450 -26.05 18.88 8.15
CA MET A 450 -26.96 18.30 9.14
C MET A 450 -27.06 19.17 10.39
N ASP A 451 -28.21 19.11 11.05
CA ASP A 451 -28.50 19.97 12.20
C ASP A 451 -27.62 19.70 13.41
N ASN A 452 -27.18 18.46 13.61
CA ASN A 452 -26.26 18.07 14.66
C ASN A 452 -24.78 18.33 14.30
N THR A 453 -24.47 18.86 13.12
CA THR A 453 -23.08 19.06 12.67
C THR A 453 -22.64 20.51 12.78
N MET A 454 -21.45 20.69 13.33
CA MET A 454 -20.75 21.97 13.46
C MET A 454 -19.40 21.90 12.72
N MET A 455 -19.23 22.79 11.76
CA MET A 455 -18.03 22.91 10.93
C MET A 455 -16.98 23.77 11.63
N LEU A 456 -15.81 23.18 11.88
CA LEU A 456 -14.65 23.80 12.49
C LEU A 456 -13.62 24.12 11.40
N LEU A 457 -13.69 25.36 10.88
CA LEU A 457 -12.94 25.75 9.68
C LEU A 457 -11.52 26.24 9.98
N ALA A 458 -10.54 25.35 9.94
CA ALA A 458 -9.12 25.68 10.06
C ALA A 458 -8.20 24.56 9.53
N ASP A 459 -6.89 24.82 9.55
CA ASP A 459 -5.90 23.75 9.48
C ASP A 459 -6.09 22.79 10.68
N ALA A 460 -6.01 21.48 10.43
CA ALA A 460 -6.37 20.49 11.43
C ALA A 460 -5.47 20.54 12.67
N LYS A 461 -4.17 20.80 12.51
CA LYS A 461 -3.27 20.95 13.67
C LYS A 461 -3.61 22.20 14.46
N LYS A 462 -3.78 23.34 13.79
CA LYS A 462 -4.13 24.61 14.46
C LYS A 462 -5.45 24.53 15.23
N MET A 463 -6.47 23.87 14.65
CA MET A 463 -7.75 23.69 15.32
C MET A 463 -7.60 22.90 16.61
N VAL A 464 -6.94 21.74 16.54
CA VAL A 464 -6.73 20.88 17.70
C VAL A 464 -5.88 21.57 18.76
N GLU A 465 -4.80 22.27 18.39
CA GLU A 465 -3.98 23.04 19.33
C GLU A 465 -4.79 24.14 20.05
N ASN A 466 -5.73 24.79 19.36
CA ASN A 466 -6.60 25.78 19.99
C ASN A 466 -7.63 25.13 20.91
N ILE A 467 -8.18 23.97 20.54
CA ILE A 467 -9.07 23.19 21.42
C ILE A 467 -8.32 22.77 22.68
N VAL A 468 -7.10 22.26 22.56
CA VAL A 468 -6.24 21.88 23.70
C VAL A 468 -6.03 23.07 24.64
N LYS A 469 -5.74 24.25 24.11
CA LYS A 469 -5.62 25.48 24.93
C LYS A 469 -6.93 25.81 25.64
N ALA A 470 -8.06 25.71 24.94
CA ALA A 470 -9.38 25.99 25.51
C ALA A 470 -9.82 24.95 26.56
N LEU A 471 -9.37 23.70 26.47
CA LEU A 471 -9.62 22.66 27.48
C LEU A 471 -8.77 22.84 28.75
N ALA A 472 -7.58 23.43 28.61
CA ALA A 472 -6.64 23.68 29.71
C ALA A 472 -6.96 24.92 30.55
N HIS A 473 -7.90 25.76 30.09
CA HIS A 473 -8.45 26.91 30.78
C HIS A 473 -9.87 26.59 31.30
#